data_AF-A0A7I7L6S4-F1
#
_entry.id   AF-A0A7I7L6S4-F1
#
_cell.length_a   1.000
_cell.length_b   1.000
_cell.length_c   1.000
_cell.angle_alpha   90.00
_cell.angle_beta   90.00
_cell.angle_gamma   90.00
#
_symmetry.space_group_name_H-M   'P 1'
#
loop_
_entity.id
_entity.type
_entity.pdbx_description
1 polymer ?
#
loop_
_entity_poly.entity_id
_entity_poly.type
_entity_poly.pdbx_seq_one_letter_code
_entity_poly.pdbx_strand_id
1 'polypeptide(L)'
;MSKPDRKNGVPSTLTTIPLADPHAMPAEPSIGDLIKDATTQMSTLVRAEVELARAEITRDVKKGLTGSVFFIAALVVLFYSTFFLFFFLAELLDTWLWRWVAFLIVFGLMVLTTGMLALLGFLKVRRIRGPRQTIESVKETRTALIPGHDKSIAVEPSAPAPGKPVTDPSGW
;
A
#
# COMPACT_ATOMS: atom_id res chain seq x y z
N MET A 1 57.25 -79.28 -27.67
CA MET A 1 57.95 -78.01 -27.47
C MET A 1 57.07 -77.04 -26.66
N SER A 2 57.62 -76.54 -25.55
CA SER A 2 57.49 -75.22 -24.91
C SER A 2 56.15 -74.46 -24.80
N LYS A 3 55.72 -74.30 -23.53
CA LYS A 3 54.78 -73.34 -22.86
C LYS A 3 55.08 -71.84 -23.16
N PRO A 4 54.36 -70.83 -22.58
CA PRO A 4 53.02 -70.76 -21.92
C PRO A 4 52.21 -69.49 -22.34
N ASP A 5 50.98 -69.29 -21.85
CA ASP A 5 50.61 -67.94 -21.36
C ASP A 5 49.53 -67.98 -20.26
N ARG A 6 49.78 -67.20 -19.21
CA ARG A 6 49.03 -67.12 -17.96
C ARG A 6 48.26 -65.79 -18.00
N LYS A 7 46.94 -65.82 -18.07
CA LYS A 7 46.13 -64.60 -17.89
C LYS A 7 45.25 -64.72 -16.67
N ASN A 8 45.73 -64.06 -15.62
CA ASN A 8 45.06 -63.80 -14.36
C ASN A 8 43.76 -63.02 -14.61
N GLY A 9 42.63 -63.57 -14.19
CA GLY A 9 41.38 -62.83 -14.05
C GLY A 9 41.25 -62.29 -12.62
N VAL A 10 41.43 -60.98 -12.45
CA VAL A 10 40.85 -60.24 -11.32
C VAL A 10 40.30 -58.91 -11.85
N PRO A 11 39.01 -58.58 -11.62
CA PRO A 11 38.50 -57.25 -11.89
C PRO A 11 38.99 -56.27 -10.82
N SER A 12 39.72 -55.23 -11.23
CA SER A 12 40.12 -54.10 -10.40
C SER A 12 38.95 -53.13 -10.18
N THR A 13 37.97 -53.56 -9.39
CA THR A 13 36.98 -52.66 -8.78
C THR A 13 37.63 -52.01 -7.56
N LEU A 14 38.35 -50.91 -7.78
CA LEU A 14 38.79 -50.01 -6.71
C LEU A 14 37.59 -49.20 -6.24
N THR A 15 36.84 -49.76 -5.29
CA THR A 15 35.91 -49.02 -4.45
C THR A 15 36.73 -48.02 -3.63
N THR A 16 36.88 -46.80 -4.15
CA THR A 16 37.43 -45.70 -3.37
C THR A 16 36.39 -45.29 -2.35
N ILE A 17 36.58 -45.74 -1.11
CA ILE A 17 35.90 -45.19 0.05
C ILE A 17 36.39 -43.74 0.14
N PRO A 18 35.53 -42.72 -0.01
CA PRO A 18 35.94 -41.36 0.30
C PRO A 18 36.28 -41.32 1.79
N LEU A 19 37.56 -41.16 2.11
CA LEU A 19 38.04 -40.87 3.45
C LEU A 19 37.61 -39.44 3.81
N ALA A 20 36.32 -39.24 4.05
CA ALA A 20 35.85 -38.11 4.83
C ALA A 20 36.08 -38.50 6.29
N ASP A 21 37.16 -37.97 6.87
CA ASP A 21 37.48 -38.17 8.28
C ASP A 21 36.30 -37.66 9.13
N PRO A 22 35.59 -38.52 9.88
CA PRO A 22 34.48 -38.10 10.74
C PRO A 22 34.96 -37.20 11.90
N HIS A 23 36.27 -37.01 12.06
CA HIS A 23 36.90 -36.14 13.06
C HIS A 23 37.64 -34.93 12.46
N ALA A 24 37.51 -34.66 11.16
CA ALA A 24 37.94 -33.37 10.61
C ALA A 24 37.10 -32.27 11.27
N MET A 25 37.71 -31.52 12.19
CA MET A 25 37.08 -30.37 12.82
C MET A 25 36.57 -29.43 11.72
N PRO A 26 35.30 -28.97 11.78
CA PRO A 26 34.82 -27.97 10.83
C PRO A 26 35.82 -26.83 10.82
N ALA A 27 36.33 -26.46 9.65
CA ALA A 27 37.14 -25.25 9.51
C ALA A 27 36.37 -24.10 10.17
N GLU A 28 37.02 -23.39 11.11
CA GLU A 28 36.36 -22.30 11.82
C GLU A 28 35.75 -21.33 10.80
N PRO A 29 34.45 -21.00 10.92
CA PRO A 29 33.80 -20.14 9.96
C PRO A 29 34.54 -18.81 9.90
N SER A 30 34.90 -18.38 8.69
CA SER A 30 35.60 -17.11 8.52
C SER A 30 34.71 -15.96 8.98
N ILE A 31 35.29 -14.82 9.32
CA ILE A 31 34.54 -13.61 9.67
C ILE A 31 33.54 -13.23 8.57
N GLY A 32 33.86 -13.52 7.30
CA GLY A 32 32.95 -13.32 6.17
C GLY A 32 31.74 -14.26 6.18
N ASP A 33 31.93 -15.51 6.59
CA ASP A 33 30.85 -16.49 6.70
C ASP A 33 29.90 -16.16 7.86
N LEU A 34 30.44 -15.68 8.99
CA LEU A 34 29.66 -15.21 10.14
C LEU A 34 28.77 -14.00 9.79
N ILE A 35 29.30 -13.03 9.05
CA ILE A 35 28.54 -11.85 8.60
C ILE A 35 27.45 -12.25 7.60
N LYS A 36 27.76 -13.19 6.69
CA LYS A 36 26.79 -13.73 5.72
C LYS A 36 25.65 -14.47 6.41
N ASP A 37 25.95 -15.30 7.41
CA ASP A 37 24.94 -16.01 8.20
C ASP A 37 24.10 -15.06 9.05
N ALA A 38 24.71 -14.09 9.73
CA ALA A 38 23.99 -13.09 10.51
C ALA A 38 23.03 -12.26 9.63
N THR A 39 23.48 -11.84 8.43
CA THR A 39 22.64 -11.10 7.47
C THR A 39 21.48 -11.97 6.96
N THR A 40 21.72 -13.25 6.72
CA THR A 40 20.69 -14.22 6.29
C THR A 40 19.65 -14.45 7.39
N GLN A 41 20.07 -14.60 8.64
CA GLN A 41 19.16 -14.73 9.79
C GLN A 41 18.34 -13.46 9.99
N MET A 42 18.96 -12.28 9.89
CA MET A 42 18.25 -11.00 9.99
C MET A 42 17.20 -10.85 8.88
N SER A 43 17.55 -11.20 7.63
CA SER A 43 16.59 -11.22 6.52
C SER A 43 15.44 -12.18 6.75
N THR A 44 15.69 -13.31 7.42
CA THR A 44 14.67 -14.32 7.75
C THR A 44 13.71 -13.81 8.83
N LEU A 45 14.24 -13.15 9.87
CA LEU A 45 13.42 -12.52 10.92
C LEU A 45 12.52 -11.41 10.36
N VAL A 46 13.07 -10.50 9.56
CA VAL A 46 12.27 -9.43 8.94
C VAL A 46 11.16 -10.00 8.07
N ARG A 47 11.46 -11.06 7.31
CA ARG A 47 10.45 -11.72 6.47
C ARG A 47 9.38 -12.40 7.31
N ALA A 48 9.75 -13.05 8.41
CA ALA A 48 8.80 -13.64 9.35
C ALA A 48 7.88 -12.59 9.99
N GLU A 49 8.42 -11.44 10.39
CA GLU A 49 7.65 -10.32 10.96
C GLU A 49 6.65 -9.75 9.94
N VAL A 50 7.08 -9.60 8.69
CA VAL A 50 6.21 -9.14 7.59
C VAL A 50 5.14 -10.18 7.28
N GLU A 51 5.47 -11.47 7.26
CA GLU A 51 4.50 -12.54 7.03
C GLU A 51 3.46 -12.60 8.16
N LEU A 52 3.88 -12.43 9.41
CA LEU A 52 2.98 -12.33 10.55
C LEU A 52 2.05 -11.12 10.44
N ALA A 53 2.61 -9.92 10.20
CA ALA A 53 1.83 -8.69 10.06
C ALA A 53 0.84 -8.78 8.88
N ARG A 54 1.25 -9.37 7.75
CA ARG A 54 0.35 -9.65 6.63
C ARG A 54 -0.77 -10.61 7.01
N ALA A 55 -0.47 -11.67 7.76
CA ALA A 55 -1.47 -12.63 8.22
C ALA A 55 -2.49 -11.98 9.16
N GLU A 56 -2.04 -11.12 10.09
CA GLU A 56 -2.90 -10.39 11.01
C GLU A 56 -3.79 -9.39 10.28
N ILE A 57 -3.23 -8.54 9.42
CA ILE A 57 -3.99 -7.60 8.59
C ILE A 57 -5.02 -8.36 7.74
N THR A 58 -4.63 -9.45 7.08
CA THR A 58 -5.56 -10.24 6.24
C THR A 58 -6.68 -10.84 7.08
N ARG A 59 -6.37 -11.33 8.29
CA ARG A 59 -7.36 -11.87 9.23
C ARG A 59 -8.34 -10.79 9.67
N ASP A 60 -7.86 -9.59 9.96
CA ASP A 60 -8.70 -8.47 10.40
C ASP A 60 -9.54 -7.90 9.27
N VAL A 61 -9.00 -7.80 8.06
CA VAL A 61 -9.76 -7.47 6.85
C VAL A 61 -10.87 -8.50 6.63
N LYS A 62 -10.58 -9.80 6.77
CA LYS A 62 -11.58 -10.86 6.61
C LYS A 62 -12.67 -10.78 7.69
N LYS A 63 -12.32 -10.53 8.95
CA LYS A 63 -13.31 -10.29 10.03
C LYS A 63 -14.16 -9.06 9.74
N GLY A 64 -13.53 -7.95 9.33
CA GLY A 64 -14.21 -6.71 8.97
C GLY A 64 -15.17 -6.89 7.80
N LEU A 65 -14.76 -7.67 6.79
CA LEU A 65 -15.61 -8.01 5.65
C LEU A 65 -16.83 -8.81 6.09
N THR A 66 -16.66 -9.86 6.90
CA THR A 66 -17.79 -10.64 7.45
C THR A 66 -18.74 -9.76 8.27
N GLY A 67 -18.20 -8.84 9.08
CA GLY A 67 -19.01 -7.87 9.83
C GLY A 67 -19.77 -6.90 8.92
N SER A 68 -19.14 -6.45 7.83
CA SER A 68 -19.77 -5.54 6.86
C SER A 68 -20.96 -6.16 6.13
N VAL A 69 -21.00 -7.49 5.95
CA VAL A 69 -22.14 -8.18 5.34
C VAL A 69 -23.43 -7.94 6.14
N PHE A 70 -23.37 -8.06 7.47
CA PHE A 70 -24.51 -7.80 8.33
C PHE A 70 -24.93 -6.33 8.30
N PHE A 71 -23.97 -5.40 8.23
CA PHE A 71 -24.27 -3.98 8.13
C PHE A 71 -24.95 -3.64 6.79
N ILE A 72 -24.45 -4.19 5.68
CA ILE A 72 -25.07 -4.05 4.36
C ILE A 72 -26.47 -4.65 4.37
N ALA A 73 -26.64 -5.86 4.90
CA ALA A 73 -27.95 -6.50 5.03
C ALA A 73 -28.91 -5.66 5.88
N ALA A 74 -28.46 -5.14 7.01
CA ALA A 74 -29.25 -4.26 7.87
C ALA A 74 -29.67 -2.96 7.14
N LEU A 75 -28.78 -2.33 6.38
CA LEU A 75 -29.09 -1.14 5.59
C LEU A 75 -30.10 -1.45 4.47
N VAL A 76 -29.98 -2.59 3.80
CA VAL A 76 -30.95 -3.03 2.78
C VAL A 76 -32.32 -3.26 3.41
N VAL A 77 -32.38 -3.96 4.54
CA VAL A 77 -33.63 -4.18 5.27
C VAL A 77 -34.23 -2.84 5.71
N LEU A 78 -33.45 -1.96 6.33
CA LEU A 78 -33.89 -0.64 6.76
C LEU A 78 -34.42 0.21 5.58
N PHE A 79 -33.75 0.15 4.43
CA PHE A 79 -34.19 0.83 3.22
C PHE A 79 -35.55 0.31 2.74
N TYR A 80 -35.73 -1.02 2.65
CA TYR A 80 -37.03 -1.60 2.30
C TYR A 80 -38.12 -1.33 3.37
N SER A 81 -37.76 -1.36 4.66
CA SER A 81 -38.69 -1.03 5.75
C SER A 81 -39.21 0.40 5.68
N THR A 82 -38.46 1.33 5.08
CA THR A 82 -38.89 2.71 4.90
C THR A 82 -40.16 2.81 4.03
N PHE A 83 -40.31 1.94 3.02
CA PHE A 83 -41.54 1.86 2.23
C PHE A 83 -42.75 1.48 3.10
N PHE A 84 -42.60 0.45 3.94
CA PHE A 84 -43.65 0.02 4.88
C PHE A 84 -43.92 1.07 5.96
N LEU A 85 -42.91 1.81 6.41
CA LEU A 85 -43.07 2.90 7.36
C LEU A 85 -43.98 3.99 6.81
N PHE A 86 -43.76 4.45 5.57
CA PHE A 86 -44.61 5.46 4.95
C PHE A 86 -46.02 4.94 4.66
N PHE A 87 -46.16 3.68 4.23
CA PHE A 87 -47.47 3.06 4.05
C PHE A 87 -48.24 2.98 5.38
N PHE A 88 -47.59 2.51 6.44
CA PHE A 88 -48.14 2.50 7.79
C PHE A 88 -48.54 3.90 8.25
N LEU A 89 -47.72 4.92 7.98
CA LEU A 89 -48.03 6.30 8.35
C LEU A 89 -49.28 6.80 7.61
N ALA A 90 -49.43 6.47 6.33
CA ALA A 90 -50.60 6.84 5.55
C ALA A 90 -51.87 6.17 6.10
N GLU A 91 -51.80 4.88 6.41
CA GLU A 91 -52.92 4.13 6.99
C GLU A 91 -53.26 4.63 8.42
N LEU A 92 -52.24 4.98 9.21
CA LEU A 92 -52.43 5.54 10.53
C LEU A 92 -53.14 6.89 10.47
N LEU A 93 -52.78 7.75 9.51
CA LEU A 93 -53.44 9.04 9.29
C LEU A 93 -54.87 8.87 8.76
N ASP A 94 -55.15 7.82 7.98
CA ASP A 94 -56.51 7.51 7.48
C ASP A 94 -57.51 7.25 8.62
N THR A 95 -57.06 6.88 9.82
CA THR A 95 -57.97 6.71 10.97
C THR A 95 -58.63 8.01 11.42
N TRP A 96 -58.03 9.17 11.13
CA TRP A 96 -58.55 10.50 11.53
C TRP A 96 -58.86 11.43 10.36
N LEU A 97 -58.35 11.12 9.16
CA LEU A 97 -58.40 11.96 7.97
C LEU A 97 -59.01 11.19 6.78
N TRP A 98 -59.43 11.91 5.74
CA TRP A 98 -59.76 11.24 4.48
C TRP A 98 -58.50 10.59 3.88
N ARG A 99 -58.63 9.34 3.44
CA ARG A 99 -57.56 8.56 2.82
C ARG A 99 -56.69 9.33 1.83
N TRP A 100 -57.30 10.03 0.88
CA TRP A 100 -56.56 10.79 -0.13
C TRP A 100 -55.70 11.91 0.47
N VAL A 101 -56.15 12.56 1.55
CA VAL A 101 -55.40 13.59 2.27
C VAL A 101 -54.22 12.96 3.02
N ALA A 102 -54.43 11.82 3.66
CA ALA A 102 -53.39 11.09 4.38
C ALA A 102 -52.22 10.72 3.45
N PHE A 103 -52.51 10.15 2.28
CA PHE A 103 -51.49 9.85 1.28
C PHE A 103 -50.78 11.09 0.74
N LEU A 104 -51.47 12.22 0.58
CA LEU A 104 -50.87 13.47 0.10
C LEU A 104 -49.91 14.07 1.15
N ILE A 105 -50.28 14.02 2.43
CA ILE A 105 -49.41 14.45 3.55
C ILE A 105 -48.14 13.59 3.61
N VAL A 106 -48.29 12.27 3.55
CA VAL A 106 -47.14 11.34 3.57
C VAL A 106 -46.25 11.54 2.35
N PHE A 107 -46.84 11.77 1.17
CA PHE A 107 -46.07 12.12 -0.03
C PHE A 107 -45.26 13.41 0.17
N GLY A 108 -45.87 14.45 0.74
CA GLY A 108 -45.16 15.68 1.11
C GLY A 108 -44.01 15.43 2.08
N LEU A 109 -44.23 14.57 3.09
CA LEU A 109 -43.19 14.15 4.03
C LEU A 109 -42.03 13.42 3.32
N MET A 110 -42.33 12.52 2.38
CA MET A 110 -41.31 11.82 1.59
C MET A 110 -40.47 12.79 0.77
N VAL A 111 -41.10 13.74 0.06
CA VAL A 111 -40.39 14.76 -0.74
C VAL A 111 -39.48 15.61 0.14
N LEU A 112 -39.95 16.03 1.32
CA LEU A 112 -39.13 16.78 2.29
C LEU A 112 -37.94 15.95 2.79
N THR A 113 -38.19 14.69 3.14
CA THR A 113 -37.15 13.78 3.64
C THR A 113 -36.08 13.53 2.56
N THR A 114 -36.51 13.26 1.33
CA THR A 114 -35.61 13.10 0.18
C THR A 114 -34.83 14.37 -0.09
N GLY A 115 -35.48 15.55 -0.07
CA GLY A 115 -34.81 16.84 -0.25
C GLY A 115 -33.73 17.08 0.81
N MET A 116 -34.02 16.76 2.07
CA MET A 116 -33.06 16.89 3.17
C MET A 116 -31.87 15.93 3.01
N LEU A 117 -32.13 14.65 2.70
CA LEU A 117 -31.07 13.66 2.47
C LEU A 117 -30.20 14.01 1.26
N ALA A 118 -30.81 14.44 0.16
CA ALA A 118 -30.11 14.88 -1.04
C ALA A 118 -29.23 16.10 -0.75
N LEU A 119 -29.74 17.08 0.02
CA LEU A 119 -28.98 18.26 0.41
C LEU A 119 -27.80 17.90 1.32
N LEU A 120 -28.02 17.08 2.35
CA LEU A 120 -26.94 16.61 3.24
C LEU A 120 -25.89 15.81 2.47
N GLY A 121 -26.32 14.93 1.56
CA GLY A 121 -25.44 14.18 0.66
C GLY A 121 -24.62 15.11 -0.23
N PHE A 122 -25.27 16.10 -0.85
CA PHE A 122 -24.60 17.10 -1.68
C PHE A 122 -23.59 17.93 -0.89
N LEU A 123 -23.96 18.39 0.31
CA LEU A 123 -23.07 19.15 1.21
C LEU A 123 -21.85 18.30 1.62
N LYS A 124 -22.05 17.02 1.92
CA LYS A 124 -20.97 16.11 2.28
C LYS A 124 -20.03 15.88 1.10
N VAL A 125 -20.56 15.58 -0.08
CA VAL A 125 -19.77 15.38 -1.31
C VAL A 125 -19.02 16.65 -1.69
N ARG A 126 -19.66 17.81 -1.62
CA ARG A 126 -19.02 19.10 -1.91
C ARG A 126 -17.91 19.46 -0.92
N ARG A 127 -17.99 18.98 0.33
CA ARG A 127 -16.95 19.17 1.35
C ARG A 127 -15.73 18.26 1.12
N ILE A 128 -15.89 17.15 0.39
CA ILE A 128 -14.78 16.32 -0.06
C ILE A 128 -14.08 17.08 -1.20
N ARG A 129 -13.21 18.02 -0.83
CA ARG A 129 -12.20 18.56 -1.75
C ARG A 129 -11.36 17.36 -2.18
N GLY A 130 -11.42 16.98 -3.46
CA GLY A 130 -10.62 15.89 -4.01
C GLY A 130 -9.12 16.06 -3.72
N PRO A 131 -8.29 15.02 -3.94
CA PRO A 131 -6.89 14.99 -3.53
C PRO A 131 -6.03 15.95 -4.38
N ARG A 132 -6.21 17.26 -4.16
CA ARG A 132 -5.46 18.32 -4.82
C ARG A 132 -3.97 18.22 -4.49
N GLN A 133 -3.65 17.86 -3.26
CA GLN A 133 -2.27 17.64 -2.81
C GLN A 133 -1.58 16.49 -3.55
N THR A 134 -2.30 15.41 -3.87
CA THR A 134 -1.75 14.29 -4.68
C THR A 134 -1.61 14.67 -6.15
N ILE A 135 -2.52 15.48 -6.69
CA ILE A 135 -2.42 15.98 -8.06
C ILE A 135 -1.27 16.99 -8.18
N GLU A 136 -1.05 17.83 -7.16
CA GLU A 136 0.06 18.78 -7.08
C GLU A 136 1.40 18.06 -6.91
N SER A 137 1.51 17.07 -6.00
CA SER A 137 2.76 16.33 -5.80
C SER A 137 3.16 15.50 -7.03
N VAL A 138 2.19 14.93 -7.76
CA VAL A 138 2.45 14.22 -9.02
C VAL A 138 2.86 15.20 -10.13
N LYS A 139 2.27 16.40 -10.18
CA LYS A 139 2.68 17.45 -11.13
C LYS A 139 4.09 17.97 -10.84
N GLU A 140 4.42 18.21 -9.56
CA GLU A 140 5.75 18.66 -9.14
C GLU A 140 6.82 17.60 -9.43
N THR A 141 6.51 16.32 -9.14
CA THR A 141 7.37 15.18 -9.48
C THR A 141 7.59 15.07 -10.99
N ARG A 142 6.54 15.27 -11.80
CA ARG A 142 6.65 15.27 -13.27
C ARG A 142 7.48 16.45 -13.79
N THR A 143 7.37 17.62 -13.19
CA THR A 143 8.18 18.79 -13.56
C THR A 143 9.64 18.61 -13.15
N ALA A 144 9.91 17.95 -12.01
CA ALA A 144 11.28 17.63 -11.58
C ALA A 144 11.95 16.52 -12.41
N LEU A 145 11.16 15.61 -13.00
CA LEU A 145 11.65 14.45 -13.79
C LEU A 145 11.74 14.70 -15.30
N ILE A 146 11.36 15.88 -15.81
CA ILE A 146 11.63 16.30 -17.20
C ILE A 146 12.69 17.41 -17.23
N PRO A 147 13.98 17.11 -16.94
CA PRO A 147 15.07 17.99 -17.33
C PRO A 147 15.38 17.77 -18.82
N GLY A 148 15.03 18.75 -19.65
CA GLY A 148 15.34 18.74 -21.07
C GLY A 148 15.61 20.14 -21.59
N HIS A 149 16.88 20.36 -21.93
CA HIS A 149 17.49 21.42 -22.75
C HIS A 149 17.99 22.73 -22.08
N ASP A 150 19.32 22.86 -22.21
CA ASP A 150 20.17 24.05 -22.11
C ASP A 150 20.18 24.85 -20.81
N LYS A 151 21.09 24.46 -19.92
CA LYS A 151 22.02 25.45 -19.38
C LYS A 151 23.40 25.12 -19.90
N SER A 152 23.65 25.59 -21.11
CA SER A 152 24.96 25.65 -21.71
C SER A 152 25.97 26.25 -20.74
N ILE A 153 27.13 25.63 -20.78
CA ILE A 153 28.39 26.05 -20.22
C ILE A 153 28.58 27.57 -20.43
N ALA A 154 28.50 28.34 -19.35
CA ALA A 154 29.13 29.65 -19.26
C ALA A 154 30.15 29.59 -18.12
N VAL A 155 31.22 28.86 -18.39
CA VAL A 155 32.53 29.17 -17.82
C VAL A 155 32.96 30.46 -18.51
N GLU A 156 33.04 31.57 -17.77
CA GLU A 156 33.84 32.71 -18.21
C GLU A 156 35.00 32.98 -17.22
N PRO A 157 36.22 33.20 -17.73
CA PRO A 157 37.44 33.39 -16.95
C PRO A 157 37.77 34.87 -16.69
N SER A 158 38.55 35.09 -15.63
CA SER A 158 39.44 36.22 -15.30
C SER A 158 39.61 37.40 -16.28
N ALA A 159 39.50 38.66 -15.79
CA ALA A 159 40.57 39.69 -15.61
C ALA A 159 39.98 41.13 -15.38
N PRO A 160 40.75 42.23 -15.16
CA PRO A 160 40.69 43.07 -13.95
C PRO A 160 40.16 44.52 -14.15
N ALA A 161 40.11 45.28 -13.04
CA ALA A 161 39.58 46.64 -12.81
C ALA A 161 39.87 47.75 -13.85
N PRO A 162 39.11 48.87 -13.81
CA PRO A 162 39.67 50.07 -13.17
C PRO A 162 38.69 50.82 -12.24
N GLY A 163 39.26 51.46 -11.22
CA GLY A 163 38.57 51.95 -10.03
C GLY A 163 37.75 53.24 -10.17
N LYS A 164 37.02 53.53 -9.09
CA LYS A 164 36.47 54.83 -8.69
C LYS A 164 36.41 54.91 -7.15
N PRO A 165 36.47 56.12 -6.56
CA PRO A 165 37.21 56.38 -5.32
C PRO A 165 36.40 56.12 -4.06
N VAL A 166 37.15 55.83 -2.99
CA VAL A 166 36.73 55.93 -1.59
C VAL A 166 36.26 57.35 -1.30
N THR A 167 35.04 57.50 -0.77
CA THR A 167 34.63 58.67 0.00
C THR A 167 33.99 58.18 1.29
N ASP A 168 34.80 58.16 2.34
CA ASP A 168 34.40 58.15 3.73
C ASP A 168 33.94 59.57 4.13
N PRO A 169 32.82 59.72 4.85
CA PRO A 169 32.60 60.88 5.69
C PRO A 169 32.47 60.45 7.15
N SER A 170 33.62 60.14 7.78
CA SER A 170 33.78 60.29 9.22
C SER A 170 34.00 61.76 9.54
N GLY A 171 32.93 62.41 9.97
CA GLY A 171 32.90 63.78 10.45
C GLY A 171 31.55 64.03 11.08
N TRP A 172 31.56 64.19 12.41
CA TRP A 172 30.46 64.27 13.38
C TRP A 172 30.01 62.95 14.00
#